data_AF-A0A6G2PT94-F1
#
_entry.id   AF-A0A6G2PT94-F1
#
_cell.length_a   1.000
_cell.length_b   1.000
_cell.length_c   1.000
_cell.angle_alpha   90.00
_cell.angle_beta   90.00
_cell.angle_gamma   90.00
#
_symmetry.space_group_name_H-M   'P 1'
#
loop_
_entity.id
_entity.type
_entity.pdbx_description
1 polymer ?
#
loop_
_entity_poly.entity_id
_entity_poly.type
_entity_poly.pdbx_seq_one_letter_code
_entity_poly.pdbx_strand_id
1 'polypeptide(L)'
;MNSAAWHARIHCGHEVGAGFLITARRVLTCAHVVRAGGLDAVTVVFPHARELGEVPASVVAHGGWAGGLTDPGDVAVLELDRDVPLAPAGFAPPEAAYTEPRPRLVAYGFPAGYDEGTLAEYRAVSGQLIAGEWLELVAWQGHGQPIVAGFSGAAATLPDGRVVGMVTSASEVPDVRKGRMLPLDVLARHWPELGELVPTPGHRTDVLRELYELLRSAPGAPDCDPNRLYVDAVGAFGPPLPAGGFTTLQAAAAYVQWEVPDPAAMDRFAGRLRELVGAGPAVAKATTAAQSAQGTQGTQSTQSAETAQDTKVARMSPPWAPVVVEIDHSGAGPDQVTVEVSAYRDGQRRPVGTRRLPRSGVRSYVQRRIDEAVAHLDPDAEELVTFVLPREWLNEAVAHWECGADDSTPLGCAYPLVVTDRARHRSNRLRHQLRKKWQKLDAGRPAPVHRVECGSQERPPSLRKRLWDGDAGLAGFAVPPTAAREYFEIGLTVPVPVLLWS
;
A
#
# COMPACT_ATOMS: atom_id res chain seq x y z
N MET A 1 9.51 -11.08 35.83
CA MET A 1 8.38 -10.24 35.39
C MET A 1 7.48 -11.12 34.56
N ASN A 2 6.30 -11.48 35.07
CA ASN A 2 5.40 -12.42 34.40
C ASN A 2 4.88 -11.79 33.10
N SER A 3 5.24 -12.36 31.96
CA SER A 3 4.96 -11.84 30.60
C SER A 3 3.48 -11.80 30.22
N ALA A 4 2.58 -12.25 31.10
CA ALA A 4 1.14 -12.36 30.89
C ALA A 4 0.29 -11.53 31.88
N ALA A 5 0.91 -10.75 32.78
CA ALA A 5 0.16 -10.09 33.86
C ALA A 5 -0.88 -9.06 33.39
N TRP A 6 -0.72 -8.55 32.17
CA TRP A 6 -1.58 -7.55 31.54
C TRP A 6 -2.90 -8.12 30.98
N HIS A 7 -3.07 -9.45 30.94
CA HIS A 7 -4.35 -10.04 30.55
C HIS A 7 -5.43 -9.72 31.59
N ALA A 8 -6.60 -9.33 31.10
CA ALA A 8 -7.70 -8.89 31.93
C ALA A 8 -8.96 -9.73 31.68
N ARG A 9 -9.69 -10.00 32.75
CA ARG A 9 -11.08 -10.45 32.72
C ARG A 9 -11.98 -9.25 32.93
N ILE A 10 -13.04 -9.14 32.15
CA ILE A 10 -13.96 -8.01 32.17
C ILE A 10 -15.35 -8.50 32.55
N HIS A 11 -15.97 -7.78 33.47
CA HIS A 11 -17.35 -7.98 33.89
C HIS A 11 -18.16 -6.72 33.58
N CYS A 12 -19.32 -6.89 32.96
CA CYS A 12 -20.30 -5.83 32.75
C CYS A 12 -21.71 -6.43 32.91
N GLY A 13 -22.30 -6.23 34.09
CA GLY A 13 -23.54 -6.91 34.46
C GLY A 13 -23.37 -8.43 34.44
N HIS A 14 -24.11 -9.12 33.57
CA HIS A 14 -24.00 -10.57 33.37
C HIS A 14 -22.98 -10.98 32.30
N GLU A 15 -22.46 -10.03 31.54
CA GLU A 15 -21.48 -10.30 30.50
C GLU A 15 -20.09 -10.51 31.09
N VAL A 16 -19.42 -11.57 30.63
CA VAL A 16 -18.02 -11.86 30.95
C VAL A 16 -17.24 -11.95 29.65
N GLY A 17 -16.18 -11.17 29.57
CA GLY A 17 -15.24 -11.19 28.46
C GLY A 17 -13.79 -11.11 28.93
N ALA A 18 -12.93 -10.93 27.96
CA ALA A 18 -11.50 -10.72 28.15
C ALA A 18 -11.09 -9.33 27.66
N GLY A 19 -9.91 -8.91 28.07
CA GLY A 19 -9.27 -7.68 27.63
C GLY A 19 -7.78 -7.72 27.87
N PHE A 20 -7.10 -6.64 27.54
CA PHE A 20 -5.68 -6.52 27.81
C PHE A 20 -5.27 -5.07 28.08
N LEU A 21 -4.38 -4.89 29.05
CA LEU A 21 -3.82 -3.60 29.44
C LEU A 21 -2.88 -3.07 28.35
N ILE A 22 -3.11 -1.85 27.88
CA ILE A 22 -2.34 -1.20 26.80
C ILE A 22 -1.55 0.03 27.30
N THR A 23 -1.95 0.59 28.44
CA THR A 23 -1.18 1.58 29.22
C THR A 23 -1.43 1.30 30.71
N ALA A 24 -0.77 1.98 31.64
CA ALA A 24 -0.98 1.76 33.08
C ALA A 24 -2.45 1.92 33.55
N ARG A 25 -3.31 2.55 32.75
CA ARG A 25 -4.70 2.87 33.10
C ARG A 25 -5.73 2.54 32.01
N ARG A 26 -5.31 1.99 30.85
CA ARG A 26 -6.22 1.70 29.73
C ARG A 26 -6.22 0.23 29.36
N VAL A 27 -7.41 -0.32 29.13
CA VAL A 27 -7.64 -1.71 28.70
C VAL A 27 -8.42 -1.72 27.41
N LEU A 28 -8.00 -2.54 26.45
CA LEU A 28 -8.75 -2.79 25.21
C LEU A 28 -9.64 -4.03 25.36
N THR A 29 -10.86 -3.97 24.80
CA THR A 29 -11.79 -5.10 24.73
C THR A 29 -12.77 -4.95 23.56
N CYS A 30 -13.67 -5.92 23.39
CA CYS A 30 -14.79 -5.83 22.46
C CYS A 30 -15.89 -4.92 23.01
N ALA A 31 -16.52 -4.14 22.12
CA ALA A 31 -17.64 -3.29 22.47
C ALA A 31 -18.83 -4.10 23.00
N HIS A 32 -19.13 -5.25 22.40
CA HIS A 32 -20.26 -6.07 22.83
C HIS A 32 -20.13 -6.63 24.25
N VAL A 33 -18.90 -6.81 24.76
CA VAL A 33 -18.65 -7.25 26.15
C VAL A 33 -19.11 -6.20 27.15
N VAL A 34 -19.05 -4.92 26.78
CA VAL A 34 -19.39 -3.78 27.64
C VAL A 34 -20.64 -3.04 27.15
N ARG A 35 -21.51 -3.72 26.39
CA ARG A 35 -22.72 -3.11 25.81
C ARG A 35 -23.68 -2.52 26.84
N ALA A 36 -23.69 -3.08 28.05
CA ALA A 36 -24.51 -2.60 29.17
C ALA A 36 -23.78 -1.52 30.00
N GLY A 37 -22.60 -1.09 29.56
CA GLY A 37 -21.82 -0.03 30.19
C GLY A 37 -22.62 1.27 30.28
N GLY A 38 -22.66 1.85 31.47
CA GLY A 38 -23.49 3.02 31.79
C GLY A 38 -24.81 2.68 32.48
N LEU A 39 -25.31 1.45 32.33
CA LEU A 39 -26.39 0.89 33.17
C LEU A 39 -25.79 0.00 34.27
N ASP A 40 -24.84 -0.85 33.89
CA ASP A 40 -24.11 -1.73 34.79
C ASP A 40 -22.69 -1.22 35.03
N ALA A 41 -22.14 -1.52 36.22
CA ALA A 41 -20.74 -1.26 36.53
C ALA A 41 -19.83 -2.17 35.68
N VAL A 42 -18.77 -1.58 35.13
CA VAL A 42 -17.70 -2.33 34.45
C VAL A 42 -16.56 -2.53 35.43
N THR A 43 -16.16 -3.78 35.66
CA THR A 43 -15.00 -4.11 36.50
C THR A 43 -13.98 -4.96 35.73
N VAL A 44 -12.72 -4.74 36.05
CA VAL A 44 -11.57 -5.38 35.44
C VAL A 44 -10.81 -6.15 36.51
N VAL A 45 -10.50 -7.42 36.25
CA VAL A 45 -9.69 -8.29 37.11
C VAL A 45 -8.46 -8.74 36.33
N PHE A 46 -7.29 -8.69 36.97
CA PHE A 46 -6.04 -9.22 36.42
C PHE A 46 -5.74 -10.58 37.05
N PRO A 47 -5.99 -11.73 36.36
CA PRO A 47 -5.94 -13.06 36.97
C PRO A 47 -4.55 -13.46 37.50
N HIS A 48 -3.50 -12.85 36.93
CA HIS A 48 -2.10 -13.06 37.29
C HIS A 48 -1.56 -12.01 38.29
N ALA A 49 -2.41 -11.08 38.73
CA ALA A 49 -2.13 -10.05 39.73
C ALA A 49 -3.35 -9.89 40.65
N ARG A 50 -3.77 -11.00 41.27
CA ARG A 50 -5.01 -11.08 42.07
C ARG A 50 -5.03 -10.11 43.26
N GLU A 51 -3.86 -9.72 43.74
CA GLU A 51 -3.67 -8.72 44.78
C GLU A 51 -4.24 -7.34 44.41
N LEU A 52 -4.43 -7.05 43.11
CA LEU A 52 -5.05 -5.81 42.66
C LEU A 52 -6.58 -5.80 42.87
N GLY A 53 -7.18 -6.97 43.09
CA GLY A 53 -8.63 -7.14 43.24
C GLY A 53 -9.39 -6.74 41.97
N GLU A 54 -10.68 -6.43 42.15
CA GLU A 54 -11.50 -5.80 41.11
C GLU A 54 -11.14 -4.32 41.00
N VAL A 55 -10.91 -3.88 39.77
CA VAL A 55 -10.61 -2.49 39.42
C VAL A 55 -11.81 -1.94 38.64
N PRO A 56 -12.58 -1.00 39.20
CA PRO A 56 -13.63 -0.31 38.48
C PRO A 56 -13.10 0.37 37.21
N ALA A 57 -13.90 0.38 36.16
CA ALA A 57 -13.55 0.99 34.89
C ALA A 57 -14.74 1.69 34.22
N SER A 58 -14.44 2.60 33.29
CA SER A 58 -15.44 3.29 32.47
C SER A 58 -15.06 3.22 30.99
N VAL A 59 -16.06 3.17 30.11
CA VAL A 59 -15.83 3.18 28.65
C VAL A 59 -15.50 4.61 28.23
N VAL A 60 -14.27 4.83 27.74
CA VAL A 60 -13.79 6.17 27.32
C VAL A 60 -13.72 6.33 25.81
N ALA A 61 -13.69 5.22 25.06
CA ALA A 61 -13.81 5.24 23.60
C ALA A 61 -14.54 3.98 23.09
N HIS A 62 -15.22 4.14 21.96
CA HIS A 62 -16.00 3.10 21.30
C HIS A 62 -15.79 3.17 19.79
N GLY A 63 -15.54 2.02 19.15
CA GLY A 63 -15.22 1.90 17.72
C GLY A 63 -16.40 2.08 16.76
N GLY A 64 -17.59 2.39 17.28
CA GLY A 64 -18.79 2.65 16.48
C GLY A 64 -19.67 1.43 16.18
N TRP A 65 -19.40 0.28 16.81
CA TRP A 65 -20.23 -0.92 16.69
C TRP A 65 -21.73 -0.66 16.94
N ALA A 66 -22.58 -1.11 16.02
CA ALA A 66 -24.02 -0.81 16.05
C ALA A 66 -24.89 -1.93 16.69
N GLY A 67 -24.27 -2.99 17.22
CA GLY A 67 -24.97 -4.04 17.99
C GLY A 67 -25.10 -5.39 17.28
N GLY A 68 -24.85 -5.44 15.98
CA GLY A 68 -24.95 -6.64 15.16
C GLY A 68 -23.66 -7.45 15.08
N LEU A 69 -23.77 -8.76 14.85
CA LEU A 69 -22.65 -9.70 14.75
C LEU A 69 -21.67 -9.35 13.61
N THR A 70 -22.17 -8.71 12.55
CA THR A 70 -21.39 -8.32 11.38
C THR A 70 -21.15 -6.82 11.30
N ASP A 71 -21.54 -6.07 12.33
CA ASP A 71 -21.28 -4.64 12.37
C ASP A 71 -19.79 -4.40 12.64
N PRO A 72 -19.14 -3.48 11.91
CA PRO A 72 -17.73 -3.18 12.09
C PRO A 72 -17.49 -2.48 13.43
N GLY A 73 -16.22 -2.41 13.85
CA GLY A 73 -15.82 -1.54 14.96
C GLY A 73 -16.21 -2.04 16.34
N ASP A 74 -16.30 -3.37 16.53
CA ASP A 74 -16.49 -4.04 17.83
C ASP A 74 -15.25 -3.90 18.74
N VAL A 75 -15.00 -2.65 19.14
CA VAL A 75 -13.83 -2.19 19.89
C VAL A 75 -14.29 -1.23 20.97
N ALA A 76 -13.83 -1.43 22.20
CA ALA A 76 -14.01 -0.50 23.30
C ALA A 76 -12.70 -0.31 24.06
N VAL A 77 -12.50 0.92 24.54
CA VAL A 77 -11.37 1.28 25.41
C VAL A 77 -11.93 1.61 26.78
N LEU A 78 -11.44 0.90 27.78
CA LEU A 78 -11.77 1.12 29.18
C LEU A 78 -10.67 1.95 29.84
N GLU A 79 -11.07 2.94 30.63
CA GLU A 79 -10.20 3.61 31.58
C GLU A 79 -10.46 3.06 32.99
N LEU A 80 -9.39 2.58 33.63
CA LEU A 80 -9.39 2.09 35.01
C LEU A 80 -9.49 3.27 35.98
N ASP A 81 -10.12 3.06 37.14
CA ASP A 81 -10.25 4.09 38.18
C ASP A 81 -8.90 4.55 38.76
N ARG A 82 -7.91 3.64 38.76
CA ARG A 82 -6.54 3.84 39.24
C ARG A 82 -5.52 3.22 38.28
N ASP A 83 -4.30 3.72 38.35
CA ASP A 83 -3.17 3.10 37.66
C ASP A 83 -2.86 1.75 38.29
N VAL A 84 -2.59 0.75 37.45
CA VAL A 84 -2.13 -0.57 37.89
C VAL A 84 -0.64 -0.72 37.66
N PRO A 85 0.12 -1.26 38.63
CA PRO A 85 1.58 -1.41 38.54
C PRO A 85 1.99 -2.61 37.68
N LEU A 86 1.35 -2.78 36.52
CA LEU A 86 1.59 -3.86 35.58
C LEU A 86 2.23 -3.31 34.31
N ALA A 87 3.19 -4.05 33.76
CA ALA A 87 3.73 -3.74 32.43
C ALA A 87 2.62 -3.97 31.38
N PRO A 88 2.28 -2.96 30.55
CA PRO A 88 1.29 -3.14 29.49
C PRO A 88 1.72 -4.15 28.43
N ALA A 89 0.76 -4.60 27.63
CA ALA A 89 1.00 -5.51 26.52
C ALA A 89 1.93 -4.87 25.48
N GLY A 90 2.91 -5.63 24.99
CA GLY A 90 3.71 -5.26 23.83
C GLY A 90 3.01 -5.66 22.53
N PHE A 91 3.19 -4.87 21.48
CA PHE A 91 2.59 -5.14 20.17
C PHE A 91 3.63 -5.64 19.15
N ALA A 92 3.18 -6.50 18.24
CA ALA A 92 3.93 -6.87 17.05
C ALA A 92 3.34 -6.17 15.81
N PRO A 93 4.09 -6.10 14.69
CA PRO A 93 3.53 -5.66 13.41
C PRO A 93 2.28 -6.47 13.03
N PRO A 94 1.21 -5.86 12.48
CA PRO A 94 -0.04 -6.55 12.17
C PRO A 94 0.15 -7.78 11.25
N GLU A 95 1.04 -7.67 10.27
CA GLU A 95 1.33 -8.75 9.32
C GLU A 95 2.02 -9.96 9.95
N ALA A 96 2.59 -9.81 11.15
CA ALA A 96 3.14 -10.94 11.89
C ALA A 96 2.07 -12.00 12.19
N ALA A 97 0.78 -11.66 12.24
CA ALA A 97 -0.30 -12.62 12.43
C ALA A 97 -0.42 -13.67 11.31
N TYR A 98 -0.02 -13.34 10.09
CA TYR A 98 -0.29 -14.14 8.89
C TYR A 98 0.90 -14.28 7.93
N THR A 99 2.07 -13.74 8.27
CA THR A 99 3.31 -13.93 7.50
C THR A 99 3.73 -15.40 7.50
N GLU A 100 4.15 -15.93 6.34
CA GLU A 100 4.61 -17.32 6.23
C GLU A 100 6.04 -17.49 6.76
N PRO A 101 6.34 -18.53 7.56
CA PRO A 101 5.40 -19.57 8.03
C PRO A 101 4.40 -19.01 9.06
N ARG A 102 3.10 -19.25 8.82
CA ARG A 102 2.01 -18.76 9.68
C ARG A 102 2.26 -19.13 11.16
N PRO A 103 2.37 -18.15 12.07
CA PRO A 103 2.73 -18.46 13.44
C PRO A 103 1.56 -19.08 14.21
N ARG A 104 1.92 -19.75 15.30
CA ARG A 104 0.96 -20.12 16.35
C ARG A 104 0.56 -18.86 17.11
N LEU A 105 -0.74 -18.64 17.23
CA LEU A 105 -1.33 -17.59 18.04
C LEU A 105 -1.89 -18.19 19.33
N VAL A 106 -1.76 -17.48 20.44
CA VAL A 106 -2.30 -17.88 21.74
C VAL A 106 -3.30 -16.82 22.20
N ALA A 107 -4.47 -17.26 22.66
CA ALA A 107 -5.45 -16.40 23.31
C ALA A 107 -5.76 -16.92 24.70
N TYR A 108 -5.95 -16.02 25.66
CA TYR A 108 -6.31 -16.33 27.03
C TYR A 108 -7.68 -15.73 27.34
N GLY A 109 -8.67 -16.58 27.59
CA GLY A 109 -10.07 -16.19 27.76
C GLY A 109 -10.71 -16.83 28.99
N PHE A 110 -11.94 -16.39 29.31
CA PHE A 110 -12.65 -16.73 30.56
C PHE A 110 -14.03 -17.35 30.27
N PRO A 111 -14.10 -18.53 29.64
CA PRO A 111 -15.37 -19.20 29.41
C PRO A 111 -16.04 -19.63 30.71
N ALA A 112 -17.35 -19.86 30.65
CA ALA A 112 -18.12 -20.33 31.80
C ALA A 112 -17.49 -21.58 32.43
N GLY A 113 -17.30 -21.55 33.75
CA GLY A 113 -16.65 -22.63 34.52
C GLY A 113 -15.13 -22.54 34.63
N TYR A 114 -14.49 -21.54 34.00
CA TYR A 114 -13.05 -21.30 34.06
C TYR A 114 -12.75 -19.88 34.55
N ASP A 115 -12.93 -19.64 35.85
CA ASP A 115 -12.74 -18.31 36.44
C ASP A 115 -11.28 -17.86 36.43
N GLU A 116 -10.37 -18.82 36.51
CA GLU A 116 -8.93 -18.66 36.32
C GLU A 116 -8.52 -18.53 34.86
N GLY A 117 -9.46 -18.61 33.91
CA GLY A 117 -9.22 -18.54 32.48
C GLY A 117 -8.57 -19.80 31.89
N THR A 118 -8.58 -19.88 30.56
CA THR A 118 -7.96 -20.98 29.79
C THR A 118 -7.25 -20.46 28.55
N LEU A 119 -6.18 -21.14 28.16
CA LEU A 119 -5.41 -20.83 26.96
C LEU A 119 -5.96 -21.64 25.78
N ALA A 120 -6.01 -20.99 24.62
CA ALA A 120 -6.31 -21.67 23.36
C ALA A 120 -5.35 -21.24 22.26
N GLU A 121 -5.02 -22.19 21.39
CA GLU A 121 -4.03 -22.04 20.33
C GLU A 121 -4.68 -22.03 18.95
N TYR A 122 -4.33 -21.03 18.16
CA TYR A 122 -4.90 -20.76 16.84
C TYR A 122 -3.82 -20.45 15.80
N ARG A 123 -4.26 -20.28 14.56
CA ARG A 123 -3.52 -19.61 13.48
C ARG A 123 -4.49 -18.87 12.58
N ALA A 124 -4.04 -17.77 11.98
CA ALA A 124 -4.78 -17.11 10.91
C ALA A 124 -4.80 -17.99 9.65
N VAL A 125 -5.93 -18.03 8.95
CA VAL A 125 -6.05 -18.77 7.67
C VAL A 125 -5.30 -18.06 6.56
N SER A 126 -5.36 -16.73 6.50
CA SER A 126 -4.58 -15.89 5.58
C SER A 126 -4.64 -14.44 6.06
N GLY A 127 -3.96 -13.52 5.39
CA GLY A 127 -4.13 -12.07 5.60
C GLY A 127 -5.39 -11.48 4.98
N GLN A 128 -6.25 -12.30 4.33
CA GLN A 128 -7.51 -11.80 3.76
C GLN A 128 -8.51 -11.44 4.86
N LEU A 129 -8.89 -10.17 4.91
CA LEU A 129 -9.95 -9.70 5.80
C LEU A 129 -11.33 -10.17 5.31
N ILE A 130 -12.13 -10.71 6.22
CA ILE A 130 -13.54 -11.02 6.05
C ILE A 130 -14.34 -9.74 6.30
N ALA A 131 -15.14 -9.33 5.31
CA ALA A 131 -15.92 -8.09 5.35
C ALA A 131 -15.09 -6.82 5.65
N GLY A 132 -13.78 -6.84 5.36
CA GLY A 132 -12.88 -5.72 5.63
C GLY A 132 -12.45 -5.56 7.09
N GLU A 133 -12.85 -6.46 7.99
CA GLU A 133 -12.63 -6.34 9.43
C GLU A 133 -11.80 -7.50 10.02
N TRP A 134 -12.21 -8.75 9.77
CA TRP A 134 -11.75 -9.88 10.57
C TRP A 134 -10.76 -10.79 9.84
N LEU A 135 -9.74 -11.26 10.56
CA LEU A 135 -8.99 -12.45 10.15
C LEU A 135 -9.70 -13.70 10.66
N GLU A 136 -9.83 -14.71 9.79
CA GLU A 136 -10.35 -16.03 10.19
C GLU A 136 -9.27 -16.80 10.96
N LEU A 137 -9.62 -17.26 12.16
CA LEU A 137 -8.81 -18.12 13.00
C LEU A 137 -9.29 -19.56 12.90
N VAL A 138 -8.33 -20.49 12.85
CA VAL A 138 -8.57 -21.93 12.99
C VAL A 138 -7.69 -22.48 14.10
N ALA A 139 -8.16 -23.53 14.79
CA ALA A 139 -7.38 -24.20 15.82
C ALA A 139 -6.00 -24.63 15.28
N TRP A 140 -4.94 -24.40 16.08
CA TRP A 140 -3.57 -24.73 15.71
C TRP A 140 -3.39 -26.23 15.44
N GLN A 141 -4.01 -27.05 16.28
CA GLN A 141 -4.16 -28.49 16.08
C GLN A 141 -5.65 -28.84 15.96
N GLY A 142 -5.98 -29.86 15.16
CA GLY A 142 -7.38 -30.30 14.91
C GLY A 142 -8.18 -30.70 16.16
N HIS A 143 -7.53 -30.76 17.33
CA HIS A 143 -8.12 -31.07 18.63
C HIS A 143 -8.15 -29.89 19.62
N GLY A 144 -7.71 -28.68 19.26
CA GLY A 144 -7.71 -27.51 20.14
C GLY A 144 -9.11 -27.00 20.55
N GLN A 145 -9.18 -26.27 21.67
CA GLN A 145 -10.41 -25.68 22.20
C GLN A 145 -11.01 -24.66 21.20
N PRO A 146 -12.31 -24.74 20.86
CA PRO A 146 -12.94 -23.72 20.03
C PRO A 146 -12.94 -22.36 20.75
N ILE A 147 -12.91 -21.27 19.98
CA ILE A 147 -13.25 -19.95 20.53
C ILE A 147 -14.70 -20.03 20.98
N VAL A 148 -15.00 -19.60 22.20
CA VAL A 148 -16.33 -19.63 22.82
C VAL A 148 -16.58 -18.31 23.56
N ALA A 149 -17.81 -18.10 24.03
CA ALA A 149 -18.14 -16.98 24.91
C ALA A 149 -17.15 -16.91 26.10
N GLY A 150 -16.69 -15.70 26.43
CA GLY A 150 -15.62 -15.44 27.40
C GLY A 150 -14.22 -15.21 26.78
N PHE A 151 -14.01 -15.55 25.50
CA PHE A 151 -12.79 -15.16 24.76
C PHE A 151 -12.90 -13.81 24.07
N SER A 152 -14.10 -13.25 23.92
CA SER A 152 -14.31 -11.93 23.31
C SER A 152 -13.50 -10.87 24.04
N GLY A 153 -12.70 -10.11 23.29
CA GLY A 153 -11.78 -9.09 23.78
C GLY A 153 -10.40 -9.62 24.19
N ALA A 154 -10.15 -10.94 24.13
CA ALA A 154 -8.84 -11.49 24.44
C ALA A 154 -7.79 -11.04 23.42
N ALA A 155 -6.58 -10.71 23.89
CA ALA A 155 -5.44 -10.53 23.01
C ALA A 155 -5.10 -11.85 22.31
N ALA A 156 -4.95 -11.81 20.98
CA ALA A 156 -4.29 -12.84 20.21
C ALA A 156 -2.79 -12.52 20.18
N THR A 157 -1.96 -13.40 20.75
CA THR A 157 -0.52 -13.17 20.91
C THR A 157 0.34 -14.14 20.12
N LEU A 158 1.53 -13.70 19.74
CA LEU A 158 2.61 -14.58 19.34
C LEU A 158 3.14 -15.34 20.57
N PRO A 159 3.92 -16.43 20.38
CA PRO A 159 4.47 -17.20 21.50
C PRO A 159 5.40 -16.40 22.41
N ASP A 160 5.93 -15.26 21.94
CA ASP A 160 6.74 -14.33 22.72
C ASP A 160 5.91 -13.35 23.57
N GLY A 161 4.58 -13.42 23.50
CA GLY A 161 3.64 -12.60 24.26
C GLY A 161 3.25 -11.28 23.58
N ARG A 162 3.80 -10.95 22.41
CA ARG A 162 3.39 -9.74 21.69
C ARG A 162 2.02 -9.92 21.05
N VAL A 163 1.16 -8.92 21.21
CA VAL A 163 -0.19 -8.89 20.63
C VAL A 163 -0.11 -8.67 19.13
N VAL A 164 -0.95 -9.36 18.36
CA VAL A 164 -1.14 -9.18 16.91
C VAL A 164 -2.60 -8.90 16.52
N GLY A 165 -3.52 -8.99 17.48
CA GLY A 165 -4.94 -8.69 17.28
C GLY A 165 -5.77 -8.96 18.54
N MET A 166 -7.08 -8.83 18.41
CA MET A 166 -8.07 -9.06 19.47
C MET A 166 -9.17 -10.00 18.99
N VAL A 167 -9.43 -11.06 19.73
CA VAL A 167 -10.50 -12.03 19.44
C VAL A 167 -11.86 -11.36 19.61
N THR A 168 -12.74 -11.45 18.62
CA THR A 168 -14.07 -10.82 18.67
C THR A 168 -15.21 -11.82 18.77
N SER A 169 -15.13 -12.95 18.08
CA SER A 169 -16.25 -13.89 18.06
C SER A 169 -15.84 -15.32 17.74
N ALA A 170 -16.68 -16.24 18.20
CA ALA A 170 -16.69 -17.65 17.84
C ALA A 170 -17.54 -17.88 16.59
N SER A 171 -17.34 -19.01 15.89
CA SER A 171 -18.35 -19.49 14.94
C SER A 171 -19.61 -19.93 15.69
N GLU A 172 -20.78 -19.47 15.26
CA GLU A 172 -22.08 -19.92 15.80
C GLU A 172 -22.47 -21.33 15.29
N VAL A 173 -21.70 -21.90 14.37
CA VAL A 173 -21.99 -23.23 13.80
C VAL A 173 -21.41 -24.31 14.72
N PRO A 174 -22.24 -25.25 15.22
CA PRO A 174 -21.76 -26.39 16.00
C PRO A 174 -20.65 -27.17 15.27
N ASP A 175 -19.66 -27.65 16.02
CA ASP A 175 -18.48 -28.41 15.53
C ASP A 175 -17.51 -27.67 14.60
N VAL A 176 -17.73 -26.39 14.31
CA VAL A 176 -16.80 -25.55 13.55
C VAL A 176 -15.82 -24.86 14.50
N ARG A 177 -14.57 -25.33 14.53
CA ARG A 177 -13.47 -24.75 15.34
C ARG A 177 -12.84 -23.54 14.66
N LYS A 178 -13.69 -22.59 14.29
CA LYS A 178 -13.29 -21.30 13.71
C LYS A 178 -13.64 -20.17 14.66
N GLY A 179 -12.87 -19.12 14.61
CA GLY A 179 -13.25 -17.84 15.20
C GLY A 179 -12.70 -16.69 14.39
N ARG A 180 -12.86 -15.49 14.93
CA ARG A 180 -12.45 -14.25 14.28
C ARG A 180 -11.65 -13.39 15.24
N MET A 181 -10.69 -12.68 14.69
CA MET A 181 -10.02 -11.59 15.39
C MET A 181 -9.97 -10.34 14.52
N LEU A 182 -9.98 -9.18 15.17
CA LEU A 182 -9.57 -7.92 14.55
C LEU A 182 -8.04 -7.83 14.64
N PRO A 183 -7.32 -7.71 13.52
CA PRO A 183 -5.89 -7.43 13.55
C PRO A 183 -5.62 -5.99 14.02
N LEU A 184 -4.38 -5.71 14.43
CA LEU A 184 -4.02 -4.43 15.04
C LEU A 184 -4.22 -3.21 14.15
N ASP A 185 -4.01 -3.33 12.84
CA ASP A 185 -4.26 -2.25 11.88
C ASP A 185 -5.76 -1.91 11.84
N VAL A 186 -6.64 -2.91 11.84
CA VAL A 186 -8.10 -2.70 11.88
C VAL A 186 -8.53 -2.12 13.23
N LEU A 187 -7.96 -2.59 14.35
CA LEU A 187 -8.20 -1.99 15.67
C LEU A 187 -7.80 -0.50 15.68
N ALA A 188 -6.66 -0.15 15.07
CA ALA A 188 -6.20 1.23 14.96
C ALA A 188 -7.06 2.08 14.02
N ARG A 189 -7.75 1.50 13.02
CA ARG A 189 -8.75 2.23 12.22
C ARG A 189 -9.94 2.69 13.07
N HIS A 190 -10.41 1.83 13.98
CA HIS A 190 -11.55 2.12 14.86
C HIS A 190 -11.17 2.94 16.11
N TRP A 191 -9.92 2.85 16.55
CA TRP A 191 -9.37 3.70 17.59
C TRP A 191 -7.95 4.17 17.23
N PRO A 192 -7.82 5.32 16.54
CA PRO A 192 -6.56 5.81 15.99
C PRO A 192 -5.40 5.93 16.99
N GLU A 193 -5.66 6.24 18.26
CA GLU A 193 -4.61 6.36 19.28
C GLU A 193 -3.81 5.07 19.48
N LEU A 194 -4.38 3.90 19.14
CA LEU A 194 -3.64 2.64 19.16
C LEU A 194 -2.45 2.64 18.21
N GLY A 195 -2.52 3.40 17.12
CA GLY A 195 -1.47 3.44 16.10
C GLY A 195 -0.14 4.00 16.61
N GLU A 196 -0.12 4.74 17.72
CA GLU A 196 1.13 5.15 18.40
C GLU A 196 1.88 3.94 18.99
N LEU A 197 1.14 2.91 19.43
CA LEU A 197 1.67 1.76 20.17
C LEU A 197 2.04 0.59 19.26
N VAL A 198 1.44 0.52 18.06
CA VAL A 198 1.62 -0.62 17.15
C VAL A 198 2.81 -0.38 16.21
N PRO A 199 3.83 -1.27 16.22
CA PRO A 199 4.93 -1.18 15.27
C PRO A 199 4.44 -1.27 13.83
N THR A 200 4.86 -0.33 12.99
CA THR A 200 4.56 -0.34 11.55
C THR A 200 5.87 -0.46 10.77
N PRO A 201 6.07 -1.51 9.94
CA PRO A 201 7.30 -1.69 9.19
C PRO A 201 7.66 -0.48 8.34
N GLY A 202 8.94 -0.10 8.32
CA GLY A 202 9.41 1.07 7.57
C GLY A 202 9.20 2.41 8.26
N HIS A 203 8.40 2.48 9.32
CA HIS A 203 8.21 3.70 10.11
C HIS A 203 9.11 3.73 11.34
N ARG A 204 9.66 4.91 11.64
CA ARG A 204 10.44 5.12 12.85
C ARG A 204 9.53 5.43 14.03
N THR A 205 9.80 4.80 15.18
CA THR A 205 8.98 4.96 16.40
C THR A 205 8.95 6.39 16.93
N ASP A 206 10.04 7.15 16.76
CA ASP A 206 10.09 8.54 17.19
C ASP A 206 9.21 9.46 16.34
N VAL A 207 9.15 9.23 15.02
CA VAL A 207 8.25 9.96 14.13
C VAL A 207 6.78 9.63 14.42
N LEU A 208 6.46 8.35 14.68
CA LEU A 208 5.10 7.96 15.05
C LEU A 208 4.67 8.64 16.36
N ARG A 209 5.53 8.61 17.39
CA ARG A 209 5.24 9.30 18.65
C ARG A 209 4.99 10.79 18.46
N GLU A 210 5.88 11.46 17.71
CA GLU A 210 5.73 12.88 17.43
C GLU A 210 4.43 13.19 16.67
N LEU A 211 4.07 12.38 15.66
CA LEU A 211 2.83 12.53 14.93
C LEU A 211 1.61 12.44 15.85
N TYR A 212 1.53 11.43 16.71
CA TYR A 212 0.39 11.26 17.61
C TYR A 212 0.35 12.35 18.70
N GLU A 213 1.49 12.91 19.11
CA GLU A 213 1.55 14.13 19.93
C GLU A 213 1.01 15.36 19.19
N LEU A 214 1.36 15.53 17.91
CA LEU A 214 0.82 16.60 17.05
C LEU A 214 -0.70 16.44 16.86
N LEU A 215 -1.19 15.22 16.60
CA LEU A 215 -2.62 14.94 16.44
C LEU A 215 -3.41 15.21 17.73
N ARG A 216 -2.83 14.96 18.90
CA ARG A 216 -3.43 15.30 20.21
C ARG A 216 -3.45 16.80 20.48
N SER A 217 -2.47 17.55 19.97
CA SER A 217 -2.38 19.01 20.18
C SER A 217 -3.08 19.85 19.11
N ALA A 218 -3.47 19.24 17.98
CA ALA A 218 -4.11 19.91 16.85
C ALA A 218 -5.66 19.82 16.72
N PRO A 219 -6.49 19.40 17.71
CA PRO A 219 -7.94 19.33 17.50
C PRO A 219 -8.52 20.74 17.33
N GLY A 220 -8.82 21.13 16.08
CA GLY A 220 -9.45 22.42 15.75
C GLY A 220 -8.55 23.46 15.08
N ALA A 221 -7.38 23.10 14.55
CA ALA A 221 -6.60 24.01 13.71
C ALA A 221 -7.39 24.36 12.42
N PRO A 222 -7.84 25.62 12.22
CA PRO A 222 -8.80 25.99 11.17
C PRO A 222 -8.30 25.79 9.74
N ASP A 223 -6.99 25.66 9.55
CA ASP A 223 -6.34 25.52 8.24
C ASP A 223 -5.85 24.09 7.92
N CYS A 224 -6.11 23.12 8.80
CA CYS A 224 -5.66 21.74 8.62
C CYS A 224 -6.73 20.90 7.88
N ASP A 225 -6.78 21.00 6.55
CA ASP A 225 -7.60 20.09 5.73
C ASP A 225 -6.94 18.70 5.67
N PRO A 226 -7.56 17.65 6.25
CA PRO A 226 -6.99 16.30 6.28
C PRO A 226 -6.82 15.70 4.87
N ASN A 227 -7.67 16.07 3.91
CA ASN A 227 -7.58 15.57 2.53
C ASN A 227 -6.38 16.18 1.82
N ARG A 228 -6.14 17.48 2.02
CA ARG A 228 -4.97 18.16 1.47
C ARG A 228 -3.68 17.63 2.08
N LEU A 229 -3.64 17.45 3.39
CA LEU A 229 -2.47 16.85 4.08
C LEU A 229 -2.17 15.45 3.57
N TYR A 230 -3.20 14.63 3.33
CA TYR A 230 -3.02 13.33 2.69
C TYR A 230 -2.41 13.44 1.29
N VAL A 231 -2.97 14.29 0.42
CA VAL A 231 -2.50 14.47 -0.96
C VAL A 231 -1.06 14.99 -0.99
N ASP A 232 -0.74 15.96 -0.13
CA ASP A 232 0.62 16.51 0.01
C ASP A 232 1.59 15.42 0.50
N ALA A 233 1.15 14.57 1.44
CA ALA A 233 1.94 13.48 1.99
C ALA A 233 2.21 12.35 0.99
N VAL A 234 1.20 11.85 0.28
CA VAL A 234 1.39 10.74 -0.68
C VAL A 234 1.98 11.21 -2.01
N GLY A 235 1.83 12.51 -2.30
CA GLY A 235 2.38 13.17 -3.47
C GLY A 235 1.72 12.73 -4.78
N ALA A 236 2.28 13.24 -5.87
CA ALA A 236 1.81 13.07 -7.25
C ALA A 236 1.51 11.61 -7.67
N PHE A 237 2.31 10.65 -7.22
CA PHE A 237 2.19 9.22 -7.57
C PHE A 237 1.67 8.37 -6.41
N GLY A 238 1.22 9.01 -5.33
CA GLY A 238 0.60 8.33 -4.22
C GLY A 238 -0.78 7.78 -4.56
N PRO A 239 -1.34 6.89 -3.72
CA PRO A 239 -2.72 6.43 -3.90
C PRO A 239 -3.69 7.62 -3.95
N PRO A 240 -4.77 7.55 -4.74
CA PRO A 240 -5.76 8.62 -4.79
C PRO A 240 -6.45 8.77 -3.44
N LEU A 241 -6.99 9.96 -3.19
CA LEU A 241 -7.84 10.19 -2.02
C LEU A 241 -8.99 9.16 -1.98
N PRO A 242 -9.21 8.47 -0.85
CA PRO A 242 -10.31 7.53 -0.72
C PRO A 242 -11.67 8.15 -1.02
N ALA A 243 -12.62 7.35 -1.50
CA ALA A 243 -13.97 7.82 -1.75
C ALA A 243 -14.60 8.36 -0.45
N GLY A 244 -15.06 9.62 -0.48
CA GLY A 244 -15.59 10.31 0.70
C GLY A 244 -14.55 11.11 1.50
N GLY A 245 -13.26 10.94 1.21
CA GLY A 245 -12.17 11.64 1.89
C GLY A 245 -12.06 11.30 3.37
N PHE A 246 -11.32 12.14 4.09
CA PHE A 246 -11.15 12.06 5.54
C PHE A 246 -11.89 13.21 6.22
N THR A 247 -12.61 12.88 7.28
CA THR A 247 -13.32 13.85 8.13
C THR A 247 -12.47 14.37 9.28
N THR A 248 -11.38 13.66 9.62
CA THR A 248 -10.47 14.01 10.72
C THR A 248 -9.01 13.82 10.32
N LEU A 249 -8.11 14.56 10.98
CA LEU A 249 -6.66 14.40 10.81
C LEU A 249 -6.19 13.02 11.24
N GLN A 250 -6.79 12.48 12.29
CA GLN A 250 -6.50 11.15 12.81
C GLN A 250 -6.83 10.07 11.78
N ALA A 251 -7.96 10.19 11.07
CA ALA A 251 -8.33 9.25 10.02
C ALA A 251 -7.35 9.32 8.83
N ALA A 252 -6.95 10.53 8.42
CA ALA A 252 -5.96 10.70 7.36
C ALA A 252 -4.59 10.12 7.75
N ALA A 253 -4.10 10.44 8.96
CA ALA A 253 -2.83 9.93 9.47
C ALA A 253 -2.84 8.41 9.59
N ALA A 254 -3.91 7.81 10.13
CA ALA A 254 -4.05 6.36 10.21
C ALA A 254 -4.04 5.72 8.80
N TYR A 255 -4.71 6.33 7.83
CA TYR A 255 -4.67 5.82 6.45
C TYR A 255 -3.27 5.90 5.84
N VAL A 256 -2.52 6.98 6.06
CA VAL A 256 -1.11 7.07 5.63
C VAL A 256 -0.26 6.01 6.31
N GLN A 257 -0.54 5.69 7.58
CA GLN A 257 0.23 4.69 8.34
C GLN A 257 0.01 3.27 7.82
N TRP A 258 -1.24 2.90 7.57
CA TRP A 258 -1.63 1.50 7.37
C TRP A 258 -1.87 1.14 5.90
N GLU A 259 -2.27 2.10 5.06
CA GLU A 259 -2.74 1.83 3.69
C GLU A 259 -1.82 2.40 2.62
N VAL A 260 -0.92 3.33 2.95
CA VAL A 260 0.01 3.93 1.98
C VAL A 260 1.32 3.13 1.94
N PRO A 261 1.70 2.55 0.78
CA PRO A 261 2.90 1.72 0.69
C PRO A 261 4.23 2.47 0.85
N ASP A 262 4.24 3.79 0.68
CA ASP A 262 5.43 4.63 0.84
C ASP A 262 5.61 5.05 2.31
N PRO A 263 6.60 4.51 3.04
CA PRO A 263 6.82 4.84 4.44
C PRO A 263 7.18 6.32 4.65
N ALA A 264 7.81 6.96 3.65
CA ALA A 264 8.19 8.36 3.72
C ALA A 264 6.99 9.31 3.58
N ALA A 265 5.82 8.82 3.13
CA ALA A 265 4.59 9.61 3.15
C ALA A 265 4.23 10.04 4.58
N MET A 266 4.55 9.21 5.58
CA MET A 266 4.32 9.56 6.97
C MET A 266 5.20 10.71 7.45
N ASP A 267 6.49 10.68 7.10
CA ASP A 267 7.43 11.75 7.46
C ASP A 267 6.98 13.09 6.86
N ARG A 268 6.50 13.07 5.61
CA ARG A 268 5.93 14.26 4.93
C ARG A 268 4.65 14.73 5.60
N PHE A 269 3.76 13.82 5.98
CA PHE A 269 2.52 14.14 6.70
C PHE A 269 2.83 14.82 8.04
N ALA A 270 3.67 14.19 8.87
CA ALA A 270 4.08 14.72 10.17
C ALA A 270 4.80 16.07 10.02
N GLY A 271 5.70 16.18 9.02
CA GLY A 271 6.38 17.43 8.67
C GLY A 271 5.42 18.58 8.40
N ARG A 272 4.45 18.34 7.52
CA ARG A 272 3.47 19.36 7.14
C ARG A 272 2.52 19.72 8.29
N LEU A 273 2.09 18.73 9.06
CA LEU A 273 1.28 18.98 10.26
C LEU A 273 2.04 19.84 11.28
N ARG A 274 3.33 19.55 11.50
CA ARG A 274 4.19 20.35 12.39
C ARG A 274 4.28 21.81 11.95
N GLU A 275 4.44 22.06 10.65
CA GLU A 275 4.46 23.43 10.11
C GLU A 275 3.15 24.17 10.39
N LEU A 276 2.01 23.50 10.21
CA LEU A 276 0.69 24.10 10.44
C LEU A 276 0.40 24.33 11.92
N VAL A 277 0.82 23.42 12.80
CA VAL A 277 0.63 23.56 14.26
C VAL A 277 1.60 24.59 14.86
N GLY A 278 2.85 24.64 14.37
CA GLY A 278 3.86 25.60 14.80
C GLY A 278 3.64 27.02 14.26
N ALA A 279 2.94 27.17 13.13
CA ALA A 279 2.51 28.44 12.60
C ALA A 279 1.25 28.96 13.34
N GLY A 280 1.43 29.55 14.52
CA GLY A 280 0.38 30.38 15.13
C GLY A 280 -0.06 31.52 14.20
N PRO A 281 -1.15 32.27 14.51
CA PRO A 281 -1.86 33.18 13.60
C PRO A 281 -1.07 34.42 13.11
N ALA A 282 0.23 34.49 13.32
CA ALA A 282 1.09 35.61 12.97
C ALA A 282 1.57 35.60 11.50
N VAL A 283 1.46 34.49 10.76
CA VAL A 283 2.05 34.39 9.40
C VAL A 283 1.06 34.77 8.28
N ALA A 284 -0.23 34.92 8.57
CA ALA A 284 -1.23 35.37 7.58
C ALA A 284 -1.07 36.85 7.13
N LYS A 285 -0.18 37.62 7.75
CA LYS A 285 0.12 39.01 7.35
C LYS A 285 1.39 39.20 6.53
N ALA A 286 2.20 38.16 6.33
CA ALA A 286 3.47 38.29 5.60
C ALA A 286 3.35 38.04 4.08
N THR A 287 2.30 37.34 3.64
CA THR A 287 2.08 36.99 2.22
C THR A 287 1.52 38.14 1.37
N THR A 288 1.13 39.26 1.96
CA THR A 288 0.69 40.47 1.23
C THR A 288 1.79 41.51 1.02
N ALA A 289 2.98 41.34 1.62
CA ALA A 289 4.08 42.31 1.49
C ALA A 289 5.18 41.89 0.49
N ALA A 290 5.24 40.62 0.07
CA ALA A 290 6.31 40.11 -0.78
C ALA A 290 6.12 40.32 -2.30
N GLN A 291 5.01 40.94 -2.74
CA GLN A 291 4.79 41.30 -4.15
C GLN A 291 5.32 42.69 -4.54
N SER A 292 6.04 43.38 -3.65
CA SER A 292 6.52 44.75 -3.89
C SER A 292 8.02 44.90 -3.62
N ALA A 293 8.89 44.09 -4.24
CA ALA A 293 10.32 44.41 -4.34
C ALA A 293 11.04 43.55 -5.39
N GLN A 294 10.73 43.78 -6.67
CA GLN A 294 11.71 43.54 -7.73
C GLN A 294 12.66 44.75 -7.76
N GLY A 295 13.96 44.52 -7.59
CA GLY A 295 14.94 45.58 -7.75
C GLY A 295 16.34 45.27 -7.23
N THR A 296 17.20 44.83 -8.16
CA THR A 296 18.62 45.20 -8.27
C THR A 296 19.68 44.26 -7.69
N GLN A 297 20.59 43.92 -8.59
CA GLN A 297 21.80 43.10 -8.50
C GLN A 297 22.82 43.55 -7.45
N GLY A 298 23.66 42.62 -7.02
CA GLY A 298 24.92 42.91 -6.33
C GLY A 298 25.77 41.65 -6.12
N THR A 299 26.68 41.40 -7.04
CA THR A 299 27.75 40.40 -7.01
C THR A 299 28.61 40.52 -5.75
N GLN A 300 28.91 39.41 -5.07
CA GLN A 300 30.26 39.19 -4.54
C GLN A 300 30.51 37.73 -4.12
N SER A 301 31.64 37.26 -4.61
CA SER A 301 32.34 36.01 -4.39
C SER A 301 32.97 35.90 -3.00
N THR A 302 32.92 34.72 -2.40
CA THR A 302 33.93 34.24 -1.44
C THR A 302 34.15 32.74 -1.63
N GLN A 303 35.42 32.42 -1.89
CA GLN A 303 35.98 31.08 -2.04
C GLN A 303 36.30 30.44 -0.68
N SER A 304 36.55 29.12 -0.75
CA SER A 304 37.26 28.24 0.20
C SER A 304 36.34 27.51 1.19
N ALA A 305 36.42 26.19 1.39
CA ALA A 305 37.42 25.21 0.99
C ALA A 305 36.81 23.81 0.91
N GLU A 306 37.30 23.03 -0.05
CA GLU A 306 37.06 21.60 -0.22
C GLU A 306 37.50 20.81 1.02
N THR A 307 36.67 19.88 1.45
CA THR A 307 37.13 18.67 2.13
C THR A 307 36.48 17.49 1.42
N ALA A 308 37.20 16.97 0.43
CA ALA A 308 36.81 15.80 -0.33
C ALA A 308 36.92 14.55 0.56
N GLN A 309 35.76 14.03 0.99
CA GLN A 309 35.62 12.63 1.40
C GLN A 309 34.97 11.88 0.25
N ASP A 310 35.84 11.20 -0.49
CA ASP A 310 35.60 10.28 -1.58
C ASP A 310 34.68 9.14 -1.11
N THR A 311 33.38 9.38 -1.15
CA THR A 311 32.37 8.32 -1.09
C THR A 311 32.07 7.97 -2.53
N LYS A 312 32.71 6.92 -3.02
CA LYS A 312 32.43 6.29 -4.31
C LYS A 312 31.01 5.69 -4.27
N VAL A 313 30.00 6.56 -4.34
CA VAL A 313 28.64 6.20 -4.70
C VAL A 313 28.76 5.72 -6.14
N ALA A 314 28.58 4.42 -6.35
CA ALA A 314 28.34 3.90 -7.69
C ALA A 314 27.21 4.76 -8.26
N ARG A 315 27.50 5.58 -9.28
CA ARG A 315 26.49 6.30 -10.05
C ARG A 315 25.60 5.23 -10.67
N MET A 316 24.55 4.86 -9.95
CA MET A 316 23.42 4.17 -10.52
C MET A 316 22.89 5.13 -11.58
N SER A 317 22.87 4.70 -12.85
CA SER A 317 22.22 5.47 -13.90
C SER A 317 20.82 5.88 -13.43
N PRO A 318 20.35 7.09 -13.77
CA PRO A 318 19.02 7.52 -13.38
C PRO A 318 17.99 6.45 -13.77
N PRO A 319 17.03 6.10 -12.91
CA PRO A 319 15.99 5.17 -13.28
C PRO A 319 15.17 5.78 -14.42
N TRP A 320 15.00 5.03 -15.51
CA TRP A 320 14.10 5.42 -16.59
C TRP A 320 12.69 5.66 -16.05
N ALA A 321 12.09 6.80 -16.41
CA ALA A 321 10.73 7.16 -16.02
C ALA A 321 9.82 7.20 -17.26
N PRO A 322 9.06 6.13 -17.55
CA PRO A 322 8.34 6.04 -18.80
C PRO A 322 7.00 6.79 -18.77
N VAL A 323 6.72 7.54 -19.84
CA VAL A 323 5.37 7.91 -20.25
C VAL A 323 4.82 6.80 -21.15
N VAL A 324 3.70 6.18 -20.75
CA VAL A 324 3.07 5.09 -21.50
C VAL A 324 1.77 5.60 -22.14
N VAL A 325 1.71 5.48 -23.46
CA VAL A 325 0.53 5.76 -24.29
C VAL A 325 -0.09 4.43 -24.69
N GLU A 326 -1.25 4.11 -24.14
CA GLU A 326 -2.02 2.93 -24.51
C GLU A 326 -3.18 3.30 -25.44
N ILE A 327 -3.25 2.67 -26.60
CA ILE A 327 -4.37 2.79 -27.54
C ILE A 327 -5.13 1.46 -27.57
N ASP A 328 -6.46 1.50 -27.58
CA ASP A 328 -7.31 0.31 -27.71
C ASP A 328 -8.54 0.58 -28.57
N HIS A 329 -9.15 -0.49 -29.09
CA HIS A 329 -10.48 -0.42 -29.68
C HIS A 329 -11.49 0.01 -28.61
N SER A 330 -12.30 1.02 -28.91
CA SER A 330 -13.31 1.48 -27.97
C SER A 330 -14.57 0.62 -27.92
N GLY A 331 -14.78 -0.23 -28.92
CA GLY A 331 -16.02 -0.97 -29.16
C GLY A 331 -17.22 -0.11 -29.61
N ALA A 332 -17.05 1.21 -29.72
CA ALA A 332 -18.13 2.17 -30.02
C ALA A 332 -18.27 2.52 -31.51
N GLY A 333 -17.57 1.80 -32.38
CA GLY A 333 -17.54 2.02 -33.83
C GLY A 333 -16.17 1.69 -34.42
N PRO A 334 -16.08 1.47 -35.74
CA PRO A 334 -14.85 1.00 -36.40
C PRO A 334 -13.70 2.03 -36.39
N ASP A 335 -14.01 3.31 -36.22
CA ASP A 335 -13.02 4.40 -36.21
C ASP A 335 -12.78 5.00 -34.81
N GLN A 336 -13.36 4.42 -33.76
CA GLN A 336 -13.28 4.95 -32.40
C GLN A 336 -12.30 4.14 -31.56
N VAL A 337 -11.31 4.83 -30.98
CA VAL A 337 -10.34 4.24 -30.07
C VAL A 337 -10.40 4.87 -28.68
N THR A 338 -9.99 4.11 -27.67
CA THR A 338 -9.70 4.61 -26.33
C THR A 338 -8.21 4.83 -26.23
N VAL A 339 -7.81 6.05 -25.83
CA VAL A 339 -6.41 6.41 -25.62
C VAL A 339 -6.22 6.79 -24.16
N GLU A 340 -5.26 6.16 -23.51
CA GLU A 340 -4.85 6.45 -22.16
C GLU A 340 -3.36 6.83 -22.14
N VAL A 341 -3.02 7.91 -21.45
CA VAL A 341 -1.63 8.33 -21.25
C VAL A 341 -1.35 8.32 -19.75
N SER A 342 -0.26 7.69 -19.35
CA SER A 342 0.16 7.53 -17.95
C SER A 342 1.64 7.82 -17.78
N ALA A 343 2.01 8.51 -16.70
CA ALA A 343 3.39 8.61 -16.24
C ALA A 343 3.70 7.43 -15.30
N TYR A 344 4.93 6.93 -15.34
CA TYR A 344 5.40 5.88 -14.43
C TYR A 344 6.65 6.33 -13.68
N ARG A 345 6.66 6.06 -12.38
CA ARG A 345 7.82 6.26 -11.49
C ARG A 345 7.92 5.08 -10.54
N ASP A 346 9.09 4.45 -10.44
CA ASP A 346 9.34 3.28 -9.58
C ASP A 346 8.30 2.16 -9.70
N GLY A 347 7.78 1.94 -10.91
CA GLY A 347 6.76 0.95 -11.19
C GLY A 347 5.33 1.35 -10.79
N GLN A 348 5.14 2.50 -10.16
CA GLN A 348 3.84 3.11 -9.89
C GLN A 348 3.34 3.86 -11.11
N ARG A 349 2.04 3.74 -11.38
CA ARG A 349 1.38 4.33 -12.56
C ARG A 349 0.50 5.50 -12.12
N ARG A 350 0.68 6.64 -12.77
CA ARG A 350 -0.22 7.79 -12.68
C ARG A 350 -0.92 8.04 -14.02
N PRO A 351 -2.23 7.76 -14.15
CA PRO A 351 -2.99 8.16 -15.33
C PRO A 351 -3.08 9.68 -15.41
N VAL A 352 -2.73 10.24 -16.57
CA VAL A 352 -2.79 11.68 -16.86
C VAL A 352 -4.06 12.01 -17.63
N GLY A 353 -4.53 11.09 -18.47
CA GLY A 353 -5.83 11.20 -19.09
C GLY A 353 -6.23 9.93 -19.84
N THR A 354 -7.53 9.65 -19.83
CA THR A 354 -8.16 8.63 -20.68
C THR A 354 -9.30 9.26 -21.47
N ARG A 355 -9.36 8.98 -22.78
CA ARG A 355 -10.42 9.51 -23.63
C ARG A 355 -10.76 8.52 -24.74
N ARG A 356 -12.04 8.51 -25.12
CA ARG A 356 -12.51 7.89 -26.36
C ARG A 356 -12.61 8.94 -27.45
N LEU A 357 -12.03 8.67 -28.62
CA LEU A 357 -11.95 9.62 -29.72
C LEU A 357 -11.80 8.93 -31.08
N PRO A 358 -12.17 9.59 -32.20
CA PRO A 358 -11.88 9.09 -33.54
C PRO A 358 -10.37 9.03 -33.78
N ARG A 359 -9.93 8.15 -34.70
CA ARG A 359 -8.50 8.00 -35.08
C ARG A 359 -7.85 9.34 -35.45
N SER A 360 -8.57 10.21 -36.14
CA SER A 360 -8.08 11.55 -36.54
C SER A 360 -7.73 12.47 -35.37
N GLY A 361 -8.34 12.28 -34.19
CA GLY A 361 -8.07 13.09 -33.00
C GLY A 361 -6.88 12.61 -32.18
N VAL A 362 -6.40 11.38 -32.42
CA VAL A 362 -5.47 10.68 -31.51
C VAL A 362 -4.15 11.42 -31.36
N ARG A 363 -3.55 11.82 -32.47
CA ARG A 363 -2.26 12.54 -32.45
C ARG A 363 -2.32 13.77 -31.56
N SER A 364 -3.29 14.66 -31.80
CA SER A 364 -3.44 15.91 -31.02
C SER A 364 -3.70 15.67 -29.53
N TYR A 365 -4.42 14.60 -29.19
CA TYR A 365 -4.69 14.23 -27.80
C TYR A 365 -3.43 13.67 -27.12
N VAL A 366 -2.70 12.79 -27.80
CA VAL A 366 -1.47 12.17 -27.28
C VAL A 366 -0.40 13.21 -27.04
N GLN A 367 -0.15 14.11 -27.99
CA GLN A 367 0.86 15.18 -27.88
C GLN A 367 0.67 16.00 -26.60
N ARG A 368 -0.52 16.56 -26.41
CA ARG A 368 -0.85 17.34 -25.21
C ARG A 368 -0.68 16.54 -23.91
N ARG A 369 -1.06 15.25 -23.92
CA ARG A 369 -1.00 14.42 -22.71
C ARG A 369 0.40 13.89 -22.42
N ILE A 370 1.28 13.78 -23.41
CA ILE A 370 2.70 13.49 -23.19
C ILE A 370 3.35 14.66 -22.44
N ASP A 371 3.14 15.91 -22.89
CA ASP A 371 3.68 17.10 -22.21
C ASP A 371 3.22 17.17 -20.74
N GLU A 372 1.92 16.95 -20.50
CA GLU A 372 1.37 16.90 -19.13
C GLU A 372 1.95 15.72 -18.31
N ALA A 373 2.22 14.57 -18.94
CA ALA A 373 2.79 13.41 -18.26
C ALA A 373 4.26 13.61 -17.89
N VAL A 374 5.05 14.25 -18.77
CA VAL A 374 6.44 14.60 -18.52
C VAL A 374 6.55 15.56 -17.33
N ALA A 375 5.62 16.52 -17.21
CA ALA A 375 5.57 17.44 -16.05
C ALA A 375 5.34 16.74 -14.69
N HIS A 376 4.98 15.45 -14.69
CA HIS A 376 4.90 14.64 -13.48
C HIS A 376 6.18 13.86 -13.18
N LEU A 377 7.13 13.73 -14.10
CA LEU A 377 8.37 12.97 -13.85
C LEU A 377 9.36 13.77 -12.98
N ASP A 378 10.31 13.08 -12.35
CA ASP A 378 11.35 13.76 -11.57
C ASP A 378 12.29 14.53 -12.52
N PRO A 379 12.77 15.74 -12.16
CA PRO A 379 13.59 16.57 -13.04
C PRO A 379 14.89 15.91 -13.53
N ASP A 380 15.42 14.95 -12.75
CA ASP A 380 16.67 14.24 -13.04
C ASP A 380 16.44 12.86 -13.71
N ALA A 381 15.20 12.48 -14.00
CA ALA A 381 14.88 11.17 -14.57
C ALA A 381 15.21 11.09 -16.07
N GLU A 382 15.63 9.91 -16.54
CA GLU A 382 15.74 9.64 -17.97
C GLU A 382 14.35 9.32 -18.53
N GLU A 383 13.82 10.24 -19.34
CA GLU A 383 12.46 10.16 -19.88
C GLU A 383 12.39 9.20 -21.09
N LEU A 384 11.36 8.35 -21.13
CA LEU A 384 11.11 7.41 -22.23
C LEU A 384 9.63 7.46 -22.61
N VAL A 385 9.31 7.44 -23.91
CA VAL A 385 7.91 7.29 -24.36
C VAL A 385 7.66 5.88 -24.88
N THR A 386 6.66 5.20 -24.33
CA THR A 386 6.24 3.86 -24.76
C THR A 386 4.84 3.90 -25.35
N PHE A 387 4.71 3.54 -26.63
CA PHE A 387 3.43 3.32 -27.30
C PHE A 387 3.03 1.84 -27.23
N VAL A 388 1.92 1.57 -26.56
CA VAL A 388 1.26 0.26 -26.50
C VAL A 388 0.09 0.27 -27.48
N LEU A 389 0.29 -0.34 -28.64
CA LEU A 389 -0.61 -0.22 -29.78
C LEU A 389 -1.32 -1.54 -30.07
N PRO A 390 -2.59 -1.50 -30.51
CA PRO A 390 -3.21 -2.66 -31.13
C PRO A 390 -2.53 -2.96 -32.48
N ARG A 391 -2.67 -4.19 -32.99
CA ARG A 391 -1.85 -4.69 -34.11
C ARG A 391 -1.93 -3.84 -35.37
N GLU A 392 -3.12 -3.36 -35.69
CA GLU A 392 -3.41 -2.54 -36.86
C GLU A 392 -2.86 -1.11 -36.75
N TRP A 393 -2.33 -0.73 -35.59
CA TRP A 393 -1.62 0.53 -35.34
C TRP A 393 -0.10 0.38 -35.26
N LEU A 394 0.47 -0.83 -35.28
CA LEU A 394 1.91 -1.02 -35.14
C LEU A 394 2.75 -0.37 -36.26
N ASN A 395 2.14 -0.12 -37.43
CA ASN A 395 2.77 0.58 -38.55
C ASN A 395 2.57 2.11 -38.50
N GLU A 396 1.85 2.63 -37.51
CA GLU A 396 1.67 4.07 -37.33
C GLU A 396 3.03 4.71 -37.04
N ALA A 397 3.37 5.77 -37.79
CA ALA A 397 4.68 6.42 -37.71
C ALA A 397 4.79 7.35 -36.48
N VAL A 398 4.50 6.83 -35.29
CA VAL A 398 4.42 7.59 -34.03
C VAL A 398 5.70 8.34 -33.70
N ALA A 399 6.86 7.84 -34.14
CA ALA A 399 8.15 8.52 -33.97
C ALA A 399 8.26 9.84 -34.77
N HIS A 400 7.46 10.01 -35.83
CA HIS A 400 7.41 11.22 -36.66
C HIS A 400 6.30 12.19 -36.23
N TRP A 401 5.52 11.86 -35.20
CA TRP A 401 4.59 12.82 -34.63
C TRP A 401 5.37 13.93 -33.95
N GLU A 402 4.95 15.17 -34.07
CA GLU A 402 5.58 16.32 -33.38
C GLU A 402 5.37 16.21 -31.87
N CYS A 403 6.23 16.82 -31.04
CA CYS A 403 6.05 16.85 -29.59
C CYS A 403 4.78 17.63 -29.20
N GLY A 404 4.54 18.79 -29.81
CA GLY A 404 3.40 19.65 -29.49
C GLY A 404 2.95 20.51 -30.66
N ALA A 405 1.90 21.31 -30.44
CA ALA A 405 1.42 22.25 -31.46
C ALA A 405 2.42 23.40 -31.73
N ASP A 406 3.18 23.77 -30.70
CA ASP A 406 4.20 24.83 -30.75
C ASP A 406 5.64 24.28 -30.85
N ASP A 407 5.80 22.95 -30.83
CA ASP A 407 7.09 22.26 -30.97
C ASP A 407 7.01 21.19 -32.07
N SER A 408 7.58 21.52 -33.24
CA SER A 408 7.61 20.66 -34.42
C SER A 408 8.65 19.53 -34.34
N THR A 409 9.38 19.40 -33.23
CA THR A 409 10.38 18.33 -33.06
C THR A 409 9.68 16.96 -33.08
N PRO A 410 10.11 16.00 -33.92
CA PRO A 410 9.53 14.66 -33.89
C PRO A 410 9.78 13.96 -32.54
N LEU A 411 8.78 13.21 -32.04
CA LEU A 411 8.83 12.48 -30.77
C LEU A 411 10.04 11.54 -30.71
N GLY A 412 10.39 10.87 -31.80
CA GLY A 412 11.55 9.98 -31.86
C GLY A 412 12.91 10.69 -31.83
N CYS A 413 12.94 12.02 -31.98
CA CYS A 413 14.12 12.85 -31.80
C CYS A 413 14.21 13.41 -30.38
N ALA A 414 13.07 13.75 -29.76
CA ALA A 414 13.01 14.29 -28.41
C ALA A 414 13.16 13.21 -27.34
N TYR A 415 12.57 12.03 -27.56
CA TYR A 415 12.53 10.95 -26.60
C TYR A 415 13.04 9.65 -27.21
N PRO A 416 13.74 8.81 -26.43
CA PRO A 416 13.78 7.39 -26.70
C PRO A 416 12.34 6.87 -26.79
N LEU A 417 12.03 6.11 -27.85
CA LEU A 417 10.67 5.68 -28.15
C LEU A 417 10.59 4.17 -28.32
N VAL A 418 9.67 3.55 -27.59
CA VAL A 418 9.40 2.11 -27.67
C VAL A 418 7.99 1.89 -28.19
N VAL A 419 7.84 1.04 -29.22
CA VAL A 419 6.53 0.56 -29.68
C VAL A 419 6.36 -0.90 -29.31
N THR A 420 5.23 -1.25 -28.71
CA THR A 420 4.92 -2.63 -28.33
C THR A 420 3.48 -3.00 -28.64
N ASP A 421 3.27 -4.26 -29.02
CA ASP A 421 1.95 -4.83 -29.22
C ASP A 421 1.17 -4.91 -27.90
N ARG A 422 -0.10 -4.48 -27.92
CA ARG A 422 -0.98 -4.45 -26.75
C ARG A 422 -1.25 -5.83 -26.17
N ALA A 423 -1.46 -6.85 -27.00
CA ALA A 423 -1.74 -8.20 -26.50
C ALA A 423 -0.52 -8.76 -25.75
N ARG A 424 0.69 -8.49 -26.25
CA ARG A 424 1.95 -8.79 -25.57
C ARG A 424 2.09 -8.00 -24.27
N HIS A 425 1.78 -6.71 -24.27
CA HIS A 425 1.84 -5.84 -23.09
C HIS A 425 0.87 -6.27 -21.98
N ARG A 426 -0.34 -6.73 -22.30
CA ARG A 426 -1.36 -7.14 -21.32
C ARG A 426 -1.21 -8.58 -20.82
N SER A 427 -0.40 -9.41 -21.45
CA SER A 427 -0.21 -10.81 -21.07
C SER A 427 0.77 -10.97 -19.90
N ASN A 428 0.24 -11.25 -18.69
CA ASN A 428 1.05 -11.51 -17.49
C ASN A 428 2.08 -12.63 -17.68
N ARG A 429 1.69 -13.71 -18.37
CA ARG A 429 2.57 -14.83 -18.69
C ARG A 429 3.73 -14.41 -19.58
N LEU A 430 3.48 -13.61 -20.63
CA LEU A 430 4.53 -13.13 -21.52
C LEU A 430 5.44 -12.13 -20.82
N ARG A 431 4.89 -11.19 -20.03
CA ARG A 431 5.67 -10.22 -19.24
C ARG A 431 6.63 -10.90 -18.28
N HIS A 432 6.17 -11.92 -17.56
CA HIS A 432 7.03 -12.68 -16.63
C HIS A 432 8.21 -13.33 -17.36
N GLN A 433 7.94 -13.98 -18.50
CA GLN A 433 8.99 -14.64 -19.28
C GLN A 433 9.95 -13.62 -19.95
N LEU A 434 9.43 -12.49 -20.43
CA LEU A 434 10.25 -11.40 -20.96
C LEU A 434 11.16 -10.81 -19.89
N ARG A 435 10.67 -10.59 -18.67
CA ARG A 435 11.48 -10.12 -17.54
C ARG A 435 12.64 -11.07 -17.25
N LYS A 436 12.37 -12.39 -17.22
CA LYS A 436 13.42 -13.41 -17.05
C LYS A 436 14.48 -13.36 -18.17
N LYS A 437 14.07 -13.08 -19.41
CA LYS A 437 15.01 -12.97 -20.54
C LYS A 437 15.82 -11.68 -20.51
N TRP A 438 15.21 -10.54 -20.17
CA TRP A 438 15.92 -9.27 -19.97
C TRP A 438 16.95 -9.38 -18.84
N GLN A 439 16.60 -9.98 -17.70
CA GLN A 439 17.57 -10.23 -16.61
C GLN A 439 18.79 -11.06 -17.06
N LYS A 440 18.62 -12.00 -18.00
CA LYS A 440 19.74 -12.77 -18.57
C LYS A 440 20.61 -11.93 -19.50
N LEU A 441 20.02 -11.02 -20.26
CA LEU A 441 20.72 -10.08 -21.15
C LEU A 441 21.51 -9.06 -20.33
N ASP A 442 20.89 -8.47 -19.31
CA ASP A 442 21.48 -7.46 -18.43
C ASP A 442 22.67 -8.03 -17.63
N ALA A 443 22.68 -9.34 -17.37
CA ALA A 443 23.81 -10.05 -16.77
C ALA A 443 25.03 -10.19 -17.72
N GLY A 444 25.01 -9.55 -18.89
CA GLY A 444 26.14 -9.48 -19.83
C GLY A 444 26.40 -10.77 -20.62
N ARG A 445 25.45 -11.71 -20.64
CA ARG A 445 25.60 -12.95 -21.40
C ARG A 445 25.24 -12.69 -22.87
N PRO A 446 26.10 -13.05 -23.84
CA PRO A 446 25.76 -12.91 -25.24
C PRO A 446 24.52 -13.75 -25.56
N ALA A 447 23.49 -13.10 -26.11
CA ALA A 447 22.28 -13.78 -26.54
C ALA A 447 22.35 -14.08 -28.04
N PRO A 448 22.16 -15.34 -28.45
CA PRO A 448 22.14 -15.68 -29.86
C PRO A 448 20.89 -15.08 -30.52
N VAL A 449 21.11 -14.44 -31.68
CA VAL A 449 20.05 -13.98 -32.57
C VAL A 449 19.68 -15.13 -33.50
N HIS A 450 18.45 -15.61 -33.41
CA HIS A 450 17.92 -16.56 -34.38
C HIS A 450 17.53 -15.84 -35.66
N ARG A 451 18.24 -16.12 -36.76
CA ARG A 451 17.98 -15.50 -38.06
C ARG A 451 16.94 -16.29 -38.85
N VAL A 452 15.89 -15.61 -39.29
CA VAL A 452 14.88 -16.11 -40.23
C VAL A 452 15.30 -15.65 -41.63
N GLU A 453 15.89 -16.58 -42.39
CA GLU A 453 16.45 -16.33 -43.71
C GLU A 453 15.45 -16.56 -44.87
N CYS A 454 15.78 -16.01 -46.04
CA CYS A 454 15.03 -16.22 -47.27
C CYS A 454 15.09 -17.70 -47.68
N GLY A 455 13.93 -18.33 -47.90
CA GLY A 455 13.86 -19.76 -48.24
C GLY A 455 14.03 -20.70 -47.04
N SER A 456 13.90 -20.21 -45.80
CA SER A 456 13.93 -21.05 -44.59
C SER A 456 12.95 -22.23 -44.69
N GLN A 457 13.44 -23.44 -44.45
CA GLN A 457 12.60 -24.64 -44.34
C GLN A 457 12.05 -24.84 -42.91
N GLU A 458 12.40 -23.98 -41.95
CA GLU A 458 11.90 -24.07 -40.59
C GLU A 458 10.40 -23.76 -40.55
N ARG A 459 9.58 -24.72 -40.10
CA ARG A 459 8.14 -24.51 -40.02
C ARG A 459 7.77 -23.56 -38.86
N PRO A 460 6.70 -22.75 -38.98
CA PRO A 460 6.27 -21.81 -37.93
C PRO A 460 6.13 -22.43 -36.51
N PRO A 461 5.57 -23.64 -36.31
CA PRO A 461 5.53 -24.26 -34.97
C PRO A 461 6.91 -24.55 -34.37
N SER A 462 7.90 -24.89 -35.20
CA SER A 462 9.27 -25.14 -34.77
C SER A 462 9.94 -23.84 -34.30
N LEU A 463 9.74 -22.74 -35.04
CA LEU A 463 10.21 -21.42 -34.63
C LEU A 463 9.58 -20.98 -33.29
N ARG A 464 8.26 -21.16 -33.14
CA ARG A 464 7.55 -20.84 -31.88
C ARG A 464 8.18 -21.59 -30.70
N LYS A 465 8.38 -22.89 -30.82
CA LYS A 465 8.99 -23.71 -29.76
C LYS A 465 10.39 -23.21 -29.42
N ARG A 466 11.23 -22.93 -30.43
CA ARG A 466 12.59 -22.43 -30.25
C ARG A 466 12.62 -21.08 -29.51
N LEU A 467 11.78 -20.13 -29.90
CA LEU A 467 11.71 -18.81 -29.28
C LEU A 467 11.10 -18.85 -27.86
N TRP A 468 10.31 -19.88 -27.55
CA TRP A 468 9.72 -20.08 -26.23
C TRP A 468 10.66 -20.81 -25.25
N ASP A 469 11.21 -21.95 -25.67
CA ASP A 469 11.95 -22.89 -24.81
C ASP A 469 13.47 -22.82 -24.97
N GLY A 470 13.98 -22.26 -26.07
CA GLY A 470 15.38 -22.36 -26.48
C GLY A 470 16.29 -21.21 -26.01
N ASP A 471 17.58 -21.35 -26.33
CA ASP A 471 18.63 -20.36 -26.03
C ASP A 471 18.55 -19.08 -26.88
N ALA A 472 17.71 -19.07 -27.92
CA ALA A 472 17.48 -17.90 -28.78
C ALA A 472 16.88 -16.74 -27.97
N GLY A 473 17.73 -15.77 -27.64
CA GLY A 473 17.36 -14.58 -26.88
C GLY A 473 16.73 -13.50 -27.77
N LEU A 474 16.98 -13.52 -29.08
CA LEU A 474 16.53 -12.52 -30.05
C LEU A 474 16.10 -13.20 -31.36
N ALA A 475 15.24 -12.56 -32.15
CA ALA A 475 14.88 -13.01 -33.49
C ALA A 475 15.21 -11.92 -34.52
N GLY A 476 15.90 -12.29 -35.60
CA GLY A 476 16.26 -11.40 -36.70
C GLY A 476 15.61 -11.86 -38.00
N PHE A 477 15.00 -10.95 -38.76
CA PHE A 477 14.40 -11.22 -40.06
C PHE A 477 15.27 -10.62 -41.16
N ALA A 478 15.73 -11.46 -42.09
CA ALA A 478 16.53 -11.06 -43.25
C ALA A 478 15.73 -11.19 -44.56
N VAL A 479 14.41 -11.02 -44.48
CA VAL A 479 13.46 -11.17 -45.59
C VAL A 479 12.50 -9.98 -45.59
N PRO A 480 11.77 -9.70 -46.67
CA PRO A 480 10.75 -8.66 -46.67
C PRO A 480 9.56 -8.99 -45.75
N PRO A 481 8.90 -8.01 -45.09
CA PRO A 481 7.81 -8.26 -44.13
C PRO A 481 6.65 -9.10 -44.69
N THR A 482 6.36 -8.92 -45.98
CA THR A 482 5.31 -9.67 -46.68
C THR A 482 5.62 -11.17 -46.80
N ALA A 483 6.89 -11.54 -46.94
CA ALA A 483 7.33 -12.94 -47.06
C ALA A 483 7.49 -13.64 -45.70
N ALA A 484 7.58 -12.88 -44.60
CA ALA A 484 7.78 -13.39 -43.24
C ALA A 484 6.55 -13.29 -42.35
N ARG A 485 5.37 -12.93 -42.87
CA ARG A 485 4.19 -12.60 -42.06
C ARG A 485 3.89 -13.60 -40.94
N GLU A 486 3.82 -14.90 -41.26
CA GLU A 486 3.55 -15.95 -40.27
C GLU A 486 4.65 -16.08 -39.20
N TYR A 487 5.92 -15.87 -39.58
CA TYR A 487 7.06 -15.90 -38.67
C TYR A 487 7.13 -14.64 -37.79
N PHE A 488 6.76 -13.48 -38.34
CA PHE A 488 6.67 -12.23 -37.60
C PHE A 488 5.55 -12.28 -36.54
N GLU A 489 4.38 -12.83 -36.89
CA GLU A 489 3.28 -13.03 -35.95
C GLU A 489 3.67 -13.94 -34.76
N ILE A 490 4.55 -14.92 -34.99
CA ILE A 490 5.15 -15.71 -33.90
C ILE A 490 5.99 -14.80 -33.00
N GLY A 491 6.86 -13.96 -33.56
CA GLY A 491 7.68 -13.00 -32.80
C GLY A 491 6.85 -12.10 -31.87
N LEU A 492 5.64 -11.70 -32.30
CA LEU A 492 4.71 -10.90 -31.49
C LEU A 492 4.00 -11.70 -30.38
N THR A 493 3.89 -13.02 -30.52
CA THR A 493 3.09 -13.88 -29.62
C THR A 493 3.91 -14.75 -28.66
N VAL A 494 5.24 -14.67 -28.76
CA VAL A 494 6.19 -15.39 -27.90
C VAL A 494 7.06 -14.41 -27.11
N PRO A 495 7.69 -14.82 -25.98
CA PRO A 495 8.47 -13.91 -25.15
C PRO A 495 9.86 -13.69 -25.78
N VAL A 496 9.94 -12.96 -26.89
CA VAL A 496 11.22 -12.52 -27.48
C VAL A 496 11.44 -11.05 -27.12
N PRO A 497 12.51 -10.70 -26.39
CA PRO A 497 12.86 -9.33 -26.00
C PRO A 497 12.87 -8.33 -27.14
N VAL A 498 13.61 -8.63 -28.22
CA VAL A 498 13.82 -7.75 -29.39
C VAL A 498 13.63 -8.53 -30.68
N LEU A 499 12.87 -7.93 -31.61
CA LEU A 499 12.78 -8.37 -33.00
C LEU A 499 13.62 -7.41 -33.85
N LEU A 500 14.56 -7.96 -34.61
CA LEU A 500 15.44 -7.19 -35.50
C LEU A 500 15.01 -7.42 -36.94
N TRP A 501 15.03 -6.36 -37.74
CA TRP A 501 14.88 -6.45 -39.19
C TRP A 501 16.16 -5.95 -39.84
N SER A 502 16.72 -6.71 -40.77
CA SER A 502 17.97 -6.37 -41.48
C SER A 502 17.78 -6.40 -42.99
#